data_AF-A0A935D1T8-F1
#
_entry.id   AF-A0A935D1T8-F1
#
_cell.length_a   1.000
_cell.length_b   1.000
_cell.length_c   1.000
_cell.angle_alpha   90.00
_cell.angle_beta   90.00
_cell.angle_gamma   90.00
#
_symmetry.space_group_name_H-M   'P 1'
#
loop_
_entity.id
_entity.type
_entity.pdbx_description
1 polymer ?
#
loop_
_entity_poly.entity_id
_entity_poly.type
_entity_poly.pdbx_seq_one_letter_code
_entity_poly.pdbx_strand_id
1 'polypeptide(L)'
;MKTEKLVRMANDIATFFESDPDLAAGRAQIAAHLTRFWDPRMRRELVAHVDERAGEGLRPSALEAILAHRATLVGPAAPADRDGAVGGS
;
A
#
# COMPACT_ATOMS: atom_id res chain seq x y z
N MET A 1 3.80 8.02 12.15
CA MET A 1 3.90 9.22 11.25
C MET A 1 2.55 9.93 11.31
N LYS A 2 2.37 11.20 10.91
CA LYS A 2 0.99 11.76 10.91
C LYS A 2 0.13 11.08 9.84
N THR A 3 -1.07 10.62 10.20
CA THR A 3 -2.01 9.91 9.32
C THR A 3 -2.29 10.67 8.02
N GLU A 4 -2.47 12.00 8.09
CA GLU A 4 -2.70 12.86 6.92
C GLU A 4 -1.58 12.74 5.88
N LYS A 5 -0.33 12.61 6.33
CA LYS A 5 0.82 12.44 5.45
C LYS A 5 0.83 11.04 4.81
N LEU A 6 0.40 10.01 5.55
CA LEU A 6 0.24 8.66 5.00
C LEU A 6 -0.84 8.64 3.92
N VAL A 7 -2.00 9.25 4.19
CA VAL A 7 -3.09 9.39 3.22
C VAL A 7 -2.60 10.08 1.94
N ARG A 8 -1.89 11.20 2.07
CA ARG A 8 -1.31 11.90 0.91
C ARG A 8 -0.38 10.99 0.09
N MET A 9 0.55 10.30 0.74
CA MET A 9 1.48 9.41 0.05
C MET A 9 0.77 8.21 -0.61
N ALA A 10 -0.24 7.63 0.04
CA ALA A 10 -1.04 6.55 -0.53
C ALA A 10 -1.78 7.02 -1.80
N ASN A 11 -2.27 8.27 -1.81
CA ASN A 11 -2.89 8.88 -2.98
C ASN A 11 -1.90 9.14 -4.12
N ASP A 12 -0.69 9.59 -3.79
CA ASP A 12 0.38 9.79 -4.78
C ASP A 12 0.72 8.45 -5.48
N ILE A 13 0.84 7.36 -4.70
CA ILE A 13 1.04 6.00 -5.23
C ILE A 13 -0.14 5.57 -6.09
N ALA A 14 -1.37 5.76 -5.61
CA ALA A 14 -2.55 5.33 -6.36
C ALA A 14 -2.72 6.08 -7.70
N THR A 15 -2.37 7.37 -7.73
CA THR A 15 -2.40 8.19 -8.96
C THR A 15 -1.45 7.64 -10.03
N PHE A 16 -0.30 7.11 -9.63
CA PHE A 16 0.63 6.49 -10.56
C PHE A 16 0.03 5.25 -11.25
N PHE A 17 -0.72 4.42 -10.51
CA PHE A 17 -1.31 3.18 -11.02
C PHE A 17 -2.70 3.35 -11.64
N GLU A 18 -3.33 4.52 -11.55
CA GLU A 18 -4.62 4.80 -12.18
C GLU A 18 -4.57 4.91 -13.70
N SER A 19 -3.38 5.05 -14.28
CA SER A 19 -3.21 5.04 -15.73
C SER A 19 -3.30 3.62 -16.32
N ASP A 20 -3.31 2.59 -15.46
CA ASP A 20 -3.39 1.19 -15.87
C ASP A 20 -4.86 0.83 -16.20
N PRO A 21 -5.15 0.28 -17.41
CA PRO A 21 -6.50 -0.11 -17.79
C PRO A 21 -7.04 -1.27 -16.94
N ASP A 22 -6.16 -2.07 -16.33
CA ASP A 22 -6.56 -3.15 -15.43
C ASP A 22 -6.65 -2.63 -13.99
N LEU A 23 -7.87 -2.26 -13.59
CA LEU A 23 -8.16 -1.78 -12.25
C LEU A 23 -7.83 -2.80 -11.15
N ALA A 24 -7.94 -4.10 -11.43
CA ALA A 24 -7.62 -5.13 -10.45
C ALA A 24 -6.10 -5.28 -10.28
N ALA A 25 -5.36 -5.29 -11.38
CA ALA A 25 -3.90 -5.27 -11.35
C ALA A 25 -3.37 -4.00 -10.66
N GLY A 26 -3.93 -2.82 -10.98
CA GLY A 26 -3.56 -1.57 -10.33
C GLY A 26 -3.72 -1.60 -8.81
N ARG A 27 -4.83 -2.15 -8.30
CA ARG A 27 -5.06 -2.32 -6.85
C ARG A 27 -4.02 -3.23 -6.20
N ALA A 28 -3.69 -4.36 -6.84
CA ALA A 28 -2.67 -5.28 -6.35
C ALA A 28 -1.28 -4.62 -6.31
N GLN A 29 -0.94 -3.82 -7.34
CA GLN A 29 0.32 -3.09 -7.40
C GLN A 29 0.43 -2.01 -6.30
N ILE A 30 -0.65 -1.29 -6.00
CA ILE A 30 -0.69 -0.33 -4.88
C ILE A 30 -0.39 -1.05 -3.56
N ALA A 31 -1.09 -2.14 -3.27
CA ALA A 31 -0.90 -2.89 -2.02
C ALA A 31 0.50 -3.51 -1.90
N ALA A 32 1.05 -4.01 -3.02
CA ALA A 32 2.42 -4.52 -3.08
C ALA A 32 3.45 -3.41 -2.82
N HIS A 33 3.25 -2.23 -3.41
CA HIS A 33 4.12 -1.08 -3.21
C HIS A 33 4.12 -0.62 -1.74
N LEU A 34 2.93 -0.48 -1.14
CA LEU A 34 2.80 -0.16 0.29
C LEU A 34 3.53 -1.20 1.15
N THR A 35 3.35 -2.49 0.86
CA THR A 35 4.00 -3.59 1.62
C THR A 35 5.51 -3.59 1.49
N ARG A 36 6.05 -3.28 0.31
CA ARG A 36 7.49 -3.30 0.02
C ARG A 36 8.23 -2.10 0.60
N PHE A 37 7.63 -0.90 0.56
CA PHE A 37 8.32 0.34 0.89
C PHE A 37 7.93 0.95 2.23
N TRP A 38 6.79 0.56 2.81
CA TRP A 38 6.34 1.09 4.10
C TRP A 38 6.57 0.11 5.23
N ASP A 39 7.04 0.64 6.35
CA ASP A 39 7.13 -0.10 7.60
C ASP A 39 5.77 -0.70 8.01
N PRO A 40 5.75 -1.88 8.66
CA PRO A 40 4.51 -2.51 9.14
C PRO A 40 3.64 -1.60 10.01
N ARG A 41 4.26 -0.69 10.78
CA ARG A 41 3.54 0.28 11.60
C ARG A 41 2.76 1.29 10.75
N MET A 42 3.37 1.84 9.71
CA MET A 42 2.72 2.80 8.81
C MET A 42 1.53 2.17 8.09
N ARG A 43 1.67 0.91 7.66
CA ARG A 43 0.57 0.16 7.02
C ARG A 43 -0.60 -0.06 7.97
N ARG A 44 -0.32 -0.39 9.23
CA ARG A 44 -1.35 -0.51 10.27
C ARG A 44 -2.02 0.81 10.58
N GLU A 45 -1.26 1.91 10.68
CA GLU A 45 -1.82 3.27 10.85
C GLU A 45 -2.77 3.63 9.70
N LEU A 46 -2.41 3.29 8.45
CA LEU A 46 -3.26 3.54 7.28
C LEU A 46 -4.52 2.69 7.29
N VAL A 47 -4.42 1.40 7.64
CA VAL A 47 -5.59 0.51 7.75
C VAL A 47 -6.51 0.95 8.89
N ALA A 48 -5.97 1.36 10.04
CA ALA A 48 -6.76 1.89 11.14
C ALA A 48 -7.54 3.15 10.71
N HIS A 49 -6.92 4.06 9.95
CA HIS A 49 -7.62 5.21 9.37
C HIS A 49 -8.77 4.81 8.45
N VAL A 50 -8.61 3.74 7.66
CA VAL A 50 -9.70 3.19 6.84
C VAL A 50 -10.82 2.65 7.72
N ASP A 51 -10.49 1.90 8.76
CA ASP A 51 -11.47 1.31 9.67
C ASP A 51 -12.22 2.38 10.50
N GLU A 52 -11.55 3.43 10.95
CA GLU A 52 -12.10 4.48 11.84
C GLU A 52 -12.81 5.60 11.09
N ARG A 53 -12.31 5.98 9.91
CA ARG A 53 -12.75 7.17 9.16
C ARG A 53 -13.27 6.84 7.76
N ALA A 54 -13.55 5.56 7.48
CA ALA A 54 -13.92 5.07 6.15
C ALA A 54 -12.95 5.49 5.03
N GLY A 55 -11.68 5.71 5.39
CA GLY A 55 -10.65 6.16 4.45
C GLY A 55 -10.77 7.62 4.03
N GLU A 56 -11.29 8.50 4.90
CA GLU A 56 -11.41 9.93 4.62
C GLU A 56 -10.12 10.53 3.99
N GLY A 57 -10.28 11.21 2.85
CA GLY A 57 -9.18 11.81 2.11
C GLY A 57 -8.37 10.84 1.24
N LEU A 58 -8.65 9.53 1.27
CA LEU A 58 -8.08 8.59 0.31
C LEU A 58 -8.81 8.66 -1.03
N ARG A 59 -8.04 8.48 -2.09
CA ARG A 59 -8.55 8.24 -3.43
C ARG A 59 -9.32 6.92 -3.48
N PRO A 60 -10.35 6.78 -4.34
CA PRO A 60 -11.11 5.53 -4.47
C PRO A 60 -10.21 4.33 -4.80
N SER A 61 -9.26 4.49 -5.71
CA SER A 61 -8.28 3.46 -6.07
C SER A 61 -7.40 3.00 -4.89
N ALA A 62 -6.97 3.95 -4.04
CA ALA A 62 -6.18 3.65 -2.85
C ALA A 62 -7.03 2.92 -1.80
N LEU A 63 -8.23 3.42 -1.51
CA LEU A 63 -9.16 2.82 -0.54
C LEU A 63 -9.52 1.39 -0.94
N GLU A 64 -9.91 1.17 -2.19
CA GLU A 64 -10.25 -0.14 -2.73
C GLU A 64 -9.08 -1.12 -2.63
N ALA A 65 -7.85 -0.67 -2.93
CA ALA A 65 -6.65 -1.49 -2.78
C ALA A 65 -6.40 -1.89 -1.32
N ILE A 66 -6.57 -0.95 -0.39
CA ILE A 66 -6.38 -1.23 1.04
C ILE A 66 -7.43 -2.21 1.56
N LEU A 67 -8.69 -2.04 1.18
CA LEU A 67 -9.78 -2.94 1.57
C LEU A 67 -9.56 -4.35 1.00
N ALA A 68 -9.22 -4.47 -0.29
CA ALA A 68 -8.99 -5.75 -0.95
C ALA A 68 -7.78 -6.51 -0.39
N HIS A 69 -6.75 -5.79 0.07
CA HIS A 69 -5.48 -6.37 0.53
C HIS A 69 -5.20 -6.13 2.02
N ARG A 70 -6.23 -5.89 2.83
CA ARG A 70 -6.12 -5.57 4.26
C ARG A 70 -5.31 -6.60 5.03
N ALA A 71 -5.53 -7.89 4.77
CA ALA A 71 -4.82 -8.98 5.43
C ALA A 71 -3.30 -8.92 5.19
N THR A 72 -2.88 -8.60 3.96
CA THR A 72 -1.46 -8.45 3.58
C THR A 72 -0.83 -7.20 4.21
N LEU A 73 -1.59 -6.11 4.30
CA LEU A 73 -1.11 -4.84 4.86
C LEU A 73 -0.93 -4.89 6.39
N VAL A 74 -1.82 -5.57 7.09
CA VAL A 74 -1.77 -5.74 8.56
C VAL A 74 -0.86 -6.90 8.99
N GLY A 75 -0.74 -7.90 8.12
CA GLY A 75 0.06 -9.09 8.33
C GLY A 75 1.53 -8.79 8.68
N PRO A 76 2.25 -9.79 9.23
CA PRO A 76 3.68 -9.65 9.47
C PRO A 76 4.35 -9.22 8.17
N ALA A 77 5.43 -8.42 8.27
CA ALA A 77 6.22 -8.06 7.11
C ALA A 77 6.48 -9.34 6.31
N ALA A 78 6.02 -9.38 5.05
CA ALA A 78 6.39 -10.45 4.15
C ALA A 78 7.93 -10.57 4.24
N PRO A 79 8.49 -11.78 4.34
CA PRO A 79 9.95 -11.91 4.33
C PRO A 79 10.43 -11.15 3.11
N ALA A 80 11.18 -10.07 3.35
CA ALA A 80 11.75 -9.27 2.28
C ALA A 80 12.50 -10.27 1.40
N ASP A 81 11.95 -10.53 0.22
CA ASP A 81 12.59 -11.36 -0.77
C ASP A 81 14.01 -10.81 -0.93
N ARG A 82 14.98 -11.66 -0.61
CA ARG A 82 16.39 -11.40 -0.84
C ARG A 82 16.62 -11.51 -2.35
N ASP A 83 16.10 -10.56 -3.11
CA ASP A 83 16.66 -10.20 -4.39
C ASP A 83 18.00 -9.52 -4.05
N GLY A 84 19.16 -10.13 -4.23
CA GLY A 84 19.53 -11.21 -5.11
C GLY A 84 20.98 -10.91 -5.42
N ALA A 85 21.88 -11.36 -4.53
CA ALA A 85 23.30 -11.35 -4.82
C ALA A 85 23.54 -12.21 -6.08
N VAL A 86 23.77 -11.55 -7.20
CA VAL A 86 24.66 -12.03 -8.27
C VAL A 86 25.97 -11.29 -7.99
N GLY A 87 27.02 -11.92 -7.46
CA GLY A 87 27.80 -12.99 -8.11
C GLY A 87 28.62 -12.33 -9.21
N GLY A 88 29.80 -11.76 -8.95
CA GLY A 88 31.01 -12.53 -8.75
C GLY A 88 31.80 -12.58 -10.06
N SER A 89 32.84 -11.73 -10.16
CA SER A 89 34.09 -11.79 -10.94
C SER A 89 34.51 -10.41 -11.43
#